data_AF-I4GXE7-F1
#
_entry.id   AF-I4GXE7-F1
#
_cell.length_a   1.000
_cell.length_b   1.000
_cell.length_c   1.000
_cell.angle_alpha   90.00
_cell.angle_beta   90.00
_cell.angle_gamma   90.00
#
_symmetry.space_group_name_H-M   'P 1'
#
loop_
_entity.id
_entity.type
_entity.pdbx_description
1 polymer ?
#
loop_
_entity_poly.entity_id
_entity_poly.type
_entity_poly.pdbx_seq_one_letter_code
_entity_poly.pdbx_strand_id
1 'polypeptide(L)'
;MHMAWVKYVCGRLESRFRYSNTIVYNNYPFPENITDKQKQTVETCAQAVLDTRVKYPDSSLADLYDPLTMPPDLLKAHQKLDKAVDLCYRPQPFTSELNRIEYLFELYEKLTAPLLPTSKQKPAKRKNPQ
;
A
#
# COMPACT_ATOMS: atom_id res chain seq x y z
N MET A 1 -0.44 4.73 -0.69
CA MET A 1 -1.05 3.37 -0.72
C MET A 1 -0.24 2.25 -0.10
N HIS A 2 0.93 1.92 -0.66
CA HIS A 2 1.69 0.74 -0.23
C HIS A 2 2.02 0.72 1.27
N MET A 3 2.38 1.87 1.85
CA MET A 3 2.64 1.96 3.30
C MET A 3 1.41 1.66 4.17
N ALA A 4 0.19 1.90 3.69
CA ALA A 4 -1.01 1.47 4.40
C ALA A 4 -1.06 -0.06 4.45
N TRP A 5 -0.84 -0.75 3.32
CA TRP A 5 -0.75 -2.21 3.30
C TRP A 5 0.34 -2.76 4.23
N VAL A 6 1.55 -2.19 4.15
CA VAL A 6 2.67 -2.54 5.04
C VAL A 6 2.24 -2.46 6.50
N LYS A 7 1.62 -1.34 6.92
CA LYS A 7 1.26 -1.12 8.32
C LYS A 7 0.39 -2.22 8.92
N TYR A 8 -0.56 -2.75 8.14
CA TYR A 8 -1.53 -3.73 8.60
C TYR A 8 -1.11 -5.18 8.34
N VAL A 9 -0.31 -5.44 7.30
CA VAL A 9 -0.02 -6.82 6.85
C VAL A 9 1.40 -7.26 7.13
N CYS A 10 2.37 -6.34 7.23
CA CYS A 10 3.76 -6.74 7.46
C CYS A 10 3.97 -7.29 8.87
N GLY A 11 5.00 -8.13 9.01
CA GLY A 11 5.47 -8.54 10.33
C GLY A 11 6.05 -7.37 11.11
N ARG A 12 6.29 -7.58 12.41
CA ARG A 12 6.93 -6.58 13.28
C ARG A 12 8.07 -7.20 14.07
N LEU A 13 9.06 -6.37 14.39
CA LEU A 13 10.01 -6.64 15.47
C LEU A 13 9.69 -5.67 16.59
N GLU A 14 9.03 -6.19 17.64
CA GLU A 14 8.30 -5.37 18.61
C GLU A 14 7.26 -4.49 17.87
N SER A 15 7.47 -3.18 17.79
CA SER A 15 6.62 -2.24 17.05
C SER A 15 7.18 -1.83 15.69
N ARG A 16 8.44 -2.16 15.38
CA ARG A 16 9.13 -1.75 14.15
C ARG A 16 8.64 -2.55 12.94
N PHE A 17 8.50 -1.89 11.79
CA PHE A 17 8.14 -2.57 10.54
C PHE A 17 9.19 -3.61 10.18
N ARG A 18 8.74 -4.84 9.91
CA ARG A 18 9.57 -5.91 9.34
C ARG A 18 9.00 -6.30 7.99
N TYR A 19 9.52 -5.65 6.94
CA TYR A 19 9.11 -5.90 5.58
C TYR A 19 9.53 -7.30 5.12
N SER A 20 8.67 -7.98 4.37
CA SER A 20 8.96 -9.24 3.70
C SER A 20 8.30 -9.26 2.34
N ASN A 21 9.00 -9.74 1.32
CA ASN A 21 8.43 -9.90 -0.01
C ASN A 21 7.27 -10.90 -0.01
N THR A 22 7.38 -12.02 0.72
CA THR A 22 6.37 -13.08 0.73
C THR A 22 5.08 -12.71 1.46
N ILE A 23 5.15 -11.77 2.40
CA ILE A 23 3.99 -11.35 3.21
C ILE A 23 3.40 -10.05 2.67
N VAL A 24 4.25 -9.09 2.28
CA VAL A 24 3.81 -7.76 1.88
C VAL A 24 3.72 -7.64 0.37
N TYR A 25 4.85 -7.81 -0.33
CA TYR A 25 4.95 -7.48 -1.75
C TYR A 25 4.15 -8.43 -2.63
N ASN A 26 4.33 -9.74 -2.47
CA ASN A 26 3.65 -10.77 -3.26
C ASN A 26 2.14 -10.76 -3.07
N ASN A 27 1.67 -10.29 -1.91
CA ASN A 27 0.25 -10.21 -1.58
C ASN A 27 -0.31 -8.78 -1.76
N TYR A 28 0.49 -7.84 -2.25
CA TYR A 28 0.05 -6.46 -2.40
C TYR A 28 -0.98 -6.37 -3.53
N PRO A 29 -2.22 -5.92 -3.25
CA PRO A 29 -3.23 -5.78 -4.28
C PRO A 29 -2.90 -4.57 -5.16
N PHE A 30 -2.29 -4.86 -6.31
CA PHE A 30 -1.91 -3.86 -7.31
C PHE A 30 -3.11 -3.55 -8.23
N PRO A 31 -3.30 -2.30 -8.72
CA PRO A 31 -4.45 -1.99 -9.55
C PRO A 31 -4.29 -2.57 -10.97
N GLU A 32 -5.38 -3.11 -11.54
CA GLU A 32 -5.35 -3.84 -12.82
C GLU A 32 -5.40 -2.91 -14.05
N ASN A 33 -6.13 -1.80 -13.98
CA ASN A 33 -6.46 -0.96 -15.12
C ASN A 33 -5.72 0.39 -15.09
N ILE A 34 -4.38 0.34 -15.20
CA ILE A 34 -3.54 1.55 -15.21
C ILE A 34 -3.34 2.03 -16.65
N THR A 35 -3.68 3.29 -16.92
CA THR A 35 -3.42 3.94 -18.22
C THR A 35 -1.97 4.44 -18.30
N ASP A 36 -1.43 4.55 -19.52
CA ASP A 36 -0.08 5.11 -19.74
C ASP A 36 0.06 6.53 -19.17
N LYS A 37 -1.02 7.33 -19.23
CA LYS A 37 -1.05 8.67 -18.63
C LYS A 37 -0.89 8.64 -17.11
N GLN A 38 -1.58 7.73 -16.42
CA GLN A 38 -1.43 7.55 -14.97
C GLN A 38 -0.01 7.09 -14.64
N LYS A 39 0.51 6.10 -15.38
CA LYS A 39 1.88 5.61 -15.22
C LYS A 39 2.91 6.74 -15.35
N GLN A 40 2.85 7.53 -16.42
CA GLN A 40 3.73 8.67 -16.64
C GLN A 40 3.62 9.71 -15.52
N THR A 41 2.42 9.93 -15.00
CA THR A 41 2.18 10.87 -13.90
C THR A 41 2.86 10.39 -12.61
N VAL A 42 2.73 9.10 -12.29
CA VAL A 42 3.39 8.47 -11.13
C VAL A 42 4.90 8.52 -11.28
N GLU A 43 5.45 8.20 -12.46
CA GLU A 43 6.89 8.28 -12.74
C GLU A 43 7.44 9.70 -12.54
N THR A 44 6.74 10.71 -13.07
CA THR A 44 7.12 12.12 -12.92
C THR A 44 7.11 12.53 -11.44
N CYS A 45 6.09 12.11 -10.68
CA CYS A 45 6.00 12.41 -9.25
C CYS A 45 7.08 11.67 -8.43
N ALA A 46 7.41 10.43 -8.82
CA ALA A 46 8.48 9.66 -8.19
C ALA A 46 9.84 10.32 -8.42
N GLN A 47 10.11 10.79 -9.64
CA GLN A 47 11.33 11.53 -9.96
C GLN A 47 11.41 12.83 -9.14
N ALA A 48 10.31 13.57 -8.99
CA ALA A 48 10.29 14.77 -8.16
C ALA A 48 10.64 14.51 -6.68
N VAL A 49 10.29 13.33 -6.14
CA VAL A 49 10.74 12.91 -4.80
C VAL A 49 12.25 12.70 -4.76
N LEU A 50 12.83 12.04 -5.78
CA LEU A 50 14.27 11.84 -5.89
C LEU A 50 15.01 13.19 -6.01
N ASP A 51 14.56 14.06 -6.90
CA ASP A 51 15.14 15.39 -7.11
C ASP A 51 15.09 16.24 -5.84
N THR A 52 14.01 16.10 -5.05
CA THR A 52 13.88 16.80 -3.77
C THR A 52 14.87 16.28 -2.73
N ARG A 53 15.10 14.96 -2.66
CA ARG A 53 16.11 14.39 -1.75
C ARG A 53 17.52 14.89 -2.07
N VAL A 54 17.86 15.04 -3.35
CA VAL A 54 19.20 15.51 -3.80
C VAL A 54 19.55 16.91 -3.28
N LYS A 55 18.55 17.74 -2.94
CA LYS A 55 18.77 19.07 -2.36
C LYS A 55 19.34 19.04 -0.94
N TYR A 56 19.37 17.87 -0.30
CA TYR A 56 19.80 17.68 1.09
C TYR A 56 20.99 16.72 1.17
N PRO A 57 22.16 17.07 0.60
CA PRO A 57 23.30 16.16 0.49
C PRO A 57 23.90 15.74 1.84
N ASP A 58 23.77 16.58 2.87
CA ASP A 58 24.30 16.33 4.21
C ASP A 58 23.31 15.58 5.13
N SER A 59 22.09 15.31 4.66
CA SER A 59 21.06 14.61 5.43
C SER A 59 21.02 13.13 5.05
N SER A 60 20.95 12.25 6.06
CA SER A 60 20.68 10.85 5.82
C SER A 60 19.21 10.62 5.45
N LEU A 61 18.87 9.44 4.92
CA LEU A 61 17.46 9.08 4.74
C LEU A 61 16.70 9.01 6.06
N ALA A 62 17.36 8.75 7.19
CA ALA A 62 16.69 8.79 8.49
C ALA A 62 16.25 10.21 8.82
N ASP A 63 17.12 11.19 8.63
CA ASP A 63 16.83 12.61 8.91
C ASP A 63 15.72 13.15 7.99
N LEU A 64 15.75 12.76 6.72
CA LEU A 64 14.75 13.18 5.72
C LEU A 64 13.37 12.57 5.95
N TYR A 65 13.28 11.43 6.64
CA TYR A 65 12.04 10.68 6.85
C TYR A 65 11.56 10.63 8.29
N ASP A 66 12.24 11.31 9.21
CA ASP A 66 11.70 11.55 10.54
C ASP A 66 10.42 12.42 10.43
N PRO A 67 9.27 11.98 10.98
CA PRO A 67 8.01 12.71 10.86
C PRO A 67 8.04 14.14 11.43
N LEU A 68 8.94 14.45 12.37
CA LEU A 68 9.06 15.75 13.01
C LEU A 68 9.98 16.70 12.24
N THR A 69 10.94 16.17 11.48
CA THR A 69 11.96 16.98 10.78
C THR A 69 11.94 16.85 9.27
N MET A 70 11.05 16.02 8.69
CA MET A 70 10.92 15.88 7.24
C MET A 70 10.76 17.27 6.57
N PRO A 71 11.60 17.60 5.58
CA PRO A 71 11.48 18.88 4.88
C PRO A 71 10.09 19.08 4.25
N PRO A 72 9.48 20.28 4.36
CA PRO A 72 8.12 20.51 3.86
C PRO A 72 7.95 20.29 2.35
N ASP A 73 9.00 20.50 1.54
CA ASP A 73 8.94 20.25 0.10
C ASP A 73 8.99 18.75 -0.23
N LEU A 74 9.75 17.95 0.53
CA LEU A 74 9.74 16.49 0.44
C LEU A 74 8.37 15.93 0.83
N LEU A 75 7.76 16.42 1.91
CA LEU A 75 6.40 16.05 2.28
C LEU A 75 5.39 16.36 1.16
N LYS A 76 5.48 17.56 0.57
CA LYS A 76 4.64 17.94 -0.57
C LYS A 76 4.87 17.05 -1.80
N ALA A 77 6.10 16.61 -2.05
CA ALA A 77 6.41 15.69 -3.14
C ALA A 77 5.75 14.31 -2.91
N HIS A 78 5.80 13.77 -1.69
CA HIS A 78 5.09 12.54 -1.33
C HIS A 78 3.57 12.69 -1.45
N GLN A 79 3.00 13.80 -0.98
CA GLN A 79 1.56 14.05 -1.12
C GLN A 79 1.10 14.08 -2.58
N LYS A 80 1.93 14.58 -3.50
CA LYS A 80 1.64 14.54 -4.95
C LYS A 80 1.74 13.11 -5.49
N LEU A 81 2.78 12.38 -5.11
CA LEU A 81 2.95 10.98 -5.49
C LEU A 81 1.80 10.11 -4.99
N ASP A 82 1.40 10.26 -3.72
CA ASP A 82 0.27 9.54 -3.14
C ASP A 82 -1.03 9.83 -3.89
N LYS A 83 -1.31 11.09 -4.26
CA LYS A 83 -2.48 11.42 -5.09
C LYS A 83 -2.44 10.74 -6.46
N ALA A 84 -1.28 10.72 -7.12
CA ALA A 84 -1.12 10.06 -8.41
C ALA A 84 -1.34 8.54 -8.30
N VAL A 85 -0.80 7.92 -7.26
CA VAL A 85 -0.99 6.49 -6.98
C VAL A 85 -2.43 6.18 -6.59
N ASP A 86 -3.06 6.99 -5.73
CA ASP A 86 -4.46 6.83 -5.31
C ASP A 86 -5.39 6.83 -6.53
N LEU A 87 -5.13 7.72 -7.52
CA LEU A 87 -5.87 7.78 -8.78
C LEU A 87 -5.68 6.55 -9.68
N CYS A 88 -4.64 5.74 -9.48
CA CYS A 88 -4.47 4.46 -10.19
C CYS A 88 -5.43 3.39 -9.65
N TYR A 89 -5.89 3.53 -8.40
CA TYR A 89 -6.82 2.60 -7.78
C TYR A 89 -8.28 2.99 -8.04
N ARG A 90 -8.61 4.27 -7.86
CA ARG A 90 -9.95 4.79 -8.14
C ARG A 90 -9.95 6.31 -8.30
N PRO A 91 -10.93 6.90 -9.01
CA PRO A 91 -11.02 8.35 -9.16
C PRO A 91 -11.44 9.09 -7.88
N GLN A 92 -12.15 8.42 -6.95
CA GLN A 92 -12.57 9.03 -5.69
C GLN A 92 -11.41 9.12 -4.69
N PRO A 93 -11.24 10.26 -4.00
CA PRO A 93 -10.18 10.42 -3.03
C PRO A 93 -10.30 9.42 -1.86
N PHE A 94 -9.16 9.08 -1.27
CA PHE A 94 -9.11 8.40 0.03
C PHE A 94 -8.99 9.44 1.14
N THR A 95 -10.01 9.54 2.00
CA THR A 95 -10.10 10.56 3.05
C THR A 95 -9.35 10.16 4.32
N SER A 96 -9.03 8.88 4.50
CA SER A 96 -8.32 8.34 5.66
C SER A 96 -7.46 7.13 5.28
N GLU A 97 -6.53 6.75 6.16
CA GLU A 97 -5.77 5.49 6.02
C GLU A 97 -6.70 4.26 6.12
N LEU A 98 -7.74 4.32 6.96
CA LEU A 98 -8.73 3.25 7.09
C LEU A 98 -9.43 2.97 5.76
N ASN A 99 -9.85 4.03 5.05
CA ASN A 99 -10.47 3.89 3.73
C ASN A 99 -9.53 3.27 2.69
N ARG A 100 -8.21 3.48 2.83
CA ARG A 100 -7.21 2.85 1.95
C ARG A 100 -7.14 1.35 2.22
N ILE A 101 -7.05 0.95 3.49
CA ILE A 101 -6.89 -0.46 3.83
C ILE A 101 -8.16 -1.28 3.56
N GLU A 102 -9.35 -0.74 3.81
CA GLU A 102 -10.62 -1.36 3.44
C GLU A 102 -10.67 -1.67 1.94
N TYR A 103 -10.38 -0.68 1.11
CA TYR A 103 -10.34 -0.84 -0.34
C TYR A 103 -9.29 -1.88 -0.79
N LEU A 104 -8.10 -1.88 -0.18
CA LEU A 104 -7.05 -2.84 -0.52
C LEU A 104 -7.47 -4.27 -0.17
N PHE A 105 -8.13 -4.50 0.97
CA PHE A 105 -8.64 -5.84 1.31
C PHE A 105 -9.75 -6.30 0.36
N GLU A 106 -10.68 -5.42 -0.02
CA GLU A 106 -11.68 -5.76 -1.04
C GLU A 106 -11.04 -6.13 -2.38
N LEU A 107 -10.01 -5.38 -2.80
CA LEU A 107 -9.27 -5.68 -4.02
C LEU A 107 -8.51 -7.01 -3.91
N TYR A 108 -7.87 -7.27 -2.77
CA TYR A 108 -7.18 -8.53 -2.50
C TYR A 108 -8.14 -9.73 -2.56
N GLU A 109 -9.33 -9.61 -1.95
CA GLU A 109 -10.35 -10.66 -2.02
C GLU A 109 -10.78 -10.93 -3.46
N LYS A 110 -11.02 -9.88 -4.26
CA LYS A 110 -11.36 -10.02 -5.68
C LYS A 110 -10.28 -10.73 -6.48
N LEU A 111 -9.01 -10.40 -6.24
CA LEU A 111 -7.86 -11.00 -6.93
C LEU A 111 -7.63 -12.47 -6.51
N THR A 112 -7.96 -12.84 -5.28
CA THR A 112 -7.69 -14.17 -4.72
C THR A 112 -8.89 -15.12 -4.75
N ALA A 113 -10.12 -14.62 -4.80
CA ALA A 113 -11.33 -15.45 -4.89
C ALA A 113 -11.31 -16.48 -6.03
N PRO A 114 -10.77 -16.20 -7.23
CA PRO A 114 -10.64 -17.20 -8.30
C PRO A 114 -9.66 -18.35 -7.99
N LEU A 115 -8.76 -18.16 -7.02
CA LEU A 115 -7.73 -19.12 -6.62
C LEU A 115 -8.13 -19.95 -5.39
N LEU A 116 -9.07 -19.45 -4.59
CA LEU A 116 -9.55 -20.14 -3.40
C LEU A 116 -10.62 -21.17 -3.76
N PRO A 117 -10.52 -22.42 -3.27
CA PRO A 117 -11.61 -23.36 -3.41
C PRO A 117 -12.85 -22.77 -2.76
N THR A 118 -13.99 -22.75 -3.46
CA THR A 118 -15.27 -22.32 -2.92
C THR A 118 -15.73 -23.33 -1.87
N SER A 119 -15.20 -23.24 -0.65
CA SER A 119 -15.62 -24.11 0.45
C SER A 119 -16.98 -23.65 0.98
N LYS A 120 -18.05 -23.85 0.19
CA LYS A 120 -19.38 -24.06 0.75
C LYS A 120 -19.49 -25.51 1.23
N GLN A 121 -18.63 -25.92 2.17
CA GLN A 121 -18.88 -27.15 2.89
C GLN A 121 -19.89 -26.84 4.00
N LYS A 122 -21.14 -27.29 3.81
CA LYS A 122 -22.14 -27.31 4.88
C LYS A 122 -21.53 -28.05 6.08
N PRO A 123 -21.66 -27.54 7.32
CA PRO A 123 -21.17 -28.25 8.48
C PRO A 123 -21.82 -29.64 8.52
N ALA A 124 -20.99 -30.68 8.51
CA ALA A 124 -21.47 -32.04 8.63
C ALA A 124 -22.22 -32.19 9.97
N LYS A 125 -23.49 -32.62 9.92
CA LYS A 125 -24.26 -32.97 11.11
C LYS A 125 -23.48 -34.04 11.88
N ARG A 126 -22.88 -33.67 13.02
CA ARG A 126 -22.34 -34.63 13.98
C ARG A 126 -23.50 -35.52 14.45
N LYS A 127 -23.49 -36.80 14.08
CA LYS A 127 -24.29 -37.82 14.78
C LYS A 127 -23.55 -38.16 16.06
N ASN A 128 -24.13 -37.83 17.21
CA ASN A 128 -23.63 -38.30 18.51
C ASN A 128 -23.78 -39.82 18.57
N PRO A 129 -22.71 -40.58 18.87
CA PRO A 129 -22.84 -41.95 19.31
C PRO A 129 -23.41 -41.97 20.74
N GLN A 130 -24.37 -42.88 20.97
CA GLN A 130 -24.91 -43.25 22.28
C GLN A 130 -23.86 -43.97 23.13
#